data_AF-A0A952B3N2-F1
#
_entry.id   AF-A0A952B3N2-F1
#
_cell.length_a   1.000
_cell.length_b   1.000
_cell.length_c   1.000
_cell.angle_alpha   90.00
_cell.angle_beta   90.00
_cell.angle_gamma   90.00
#
_symmetry.space_group_name_H-M   'P 1'
#
loop_
_entity.id
_entity.type
_entity.pdbx_description
1 polymer ?
#
loop_
_entity_poly.entity_id
_entity_poly.type
_entity_poly.pdbx_seq_one_letter_code
_entity_poly.pdbx_strand_id
1 'polypeptide(L)'
;MKSFLGFQLKGKQSENNPIIEDLDTSCDEEISGLSQLYCPEPESAANVRDVADVLLEMKKMTDKQHASLRKKQKSNPSSDVSALLLKIE
;
A
#
# COMPACT_ATOMS: atom_id res chain seq x y z
N MET A 1 -0.19 -24.76 19.05
CA MET A 1 0.51 -24.85 17.76
C MET A 1 1.72 -23.94 17.82
N LYS A 2 2.94 -24.46 17.66
CA LYS A 2 4.19 -23.68 17.74
C LYS A 2 4.68 -23.43 16.32
N SER A 3 4.70 -22.17 15.89
CA SER A 3 5.27 -21.78 14.60
C SER A 3 6.79 -21.66 14.75
N PHE A 4 7.54 -22.41 13.97
CA PHE A 4 8.99 -22.31 13.86
C PHE A 4 9.32 -21.58 12.55
N LEU A 5 9.54 -20.26 12.63
CA LEU A 5 10.17 -19.52 11.53
C LEU A 5 11.68 -19.51 11.76
N GLY A 6 12.37 -20.43 11.09
CA GLY A 6 13.83 -20.46 11.03
C GLY A 6 14.32 -19.88 9.71
N PHE A 7 14.82 -18.64 9.73
CA PHE A 7 15.64 -18.11 8.64
C PHE A 7 17.11 -18.42 8.95
N GLN A 8 17.69 -19.41 8.26
CA GLN A 8 19.14 -19.56 8.22
C GLN A 8 19.70 -18.76 7.04
N LEU A 9 20.28 -17.59 7.33
CA LEU A 9 21.22 -16.95 6.40
C LEU A 9 22.57 -17.63 6.54
N LYS A 10 22.97 -18.42 5.55
CA LYS A 10 24.34 -18.94 5.40
C LYS A 10 25.07 -18.07 4.38
N GLY A 11 25.62 -16.94 4.83
CA GLY A 11 26.54 -16.14 4.02
C GLY A 11 27.92 -16.81 4.00
N LYS A 12 28.42 -17.18 2.81
CA LYS A 12 29.84 -17.48 2.60
C LYS A 12 30.37 -16.78 1.33
N GLN A 13 31.38 -15.95 1.60
CA GLN A 13 32.50 -15.45 0.79
C GLN A 13 32.37 -15.41 -0.74
N SER A 14 32.45 -14.18 -1.25
CA SER A 14 32.82 -13.85 -2.63
C SER A 14 34.34 -13.94 -2.79
N GLU A 15 34.81 -14.87 -3.62
CA GLU A 15 36.14 -14.81 -4.23
C GLU A 15 36.08 -15.24 -5.71
N ASN A 16 36.46 -14.30 -6.59
CA ASN A 16 36.88 -14.42 -8.00
C ASN A 16 35.84 -14.80 -9.09
N ASN A 17 35.54 -13.87 -10.00
CA ASN A 17 34.86 -14.13 -11.28
C ASN A 17 35.76 -13.74 -12.46
N PRO A 18 36.10 -14.65 -13.39
CA PRO A 18 36.40 -14.29 -14.77
C PRO A 18 35.10 -14.18 -15.57
N ILE A 19 35.01 -13.12 -16.37
CA ILE A 19 33.90 -12.84 -17.29
C ILE A 19 33.97 -13.82 -18.46
N ILE A 20 32.93 -14.63 -18.67
CA ILE A 20 32.73 -15.39 -19.91
C ILE A 20 31.33 -15.06 -20.43
N GLU A 21 31.30 -14.55 -21.65
CA GLU A 21 30.15 -14.40 -22.52
C GLU A 21 29.52 -15.76 -22.78
N ASP A 22 28.31 -16.00 -22.25
CA ASP A 22 27.35 -16.92 -22.85
C ASP A 22 25.96 -16.49 -22.39
N LEU A 23 25.19 -15.94 -23.33
CA LEU A 23 23.80 -15.52 -23.14
C LEU A 23 22.92 -16.79 -23.13
N ASP A 24 22.91 -17.49 -22.00
CA ASP A 24 21.98 -18.58 -21.73
C ASP A 24 20.60 -18.01 -21.34
N THR A 25 19.57 -18.73 -21.74
CA THR A 25 18.15 -18.45 -21.49
C THR A 25 17.75 -18.63 -20.02
N SER A 26 18.43 -17.92 -19.11
CA SER A 26 18.09 -17.83 -17.69
C SER A 26 17.87 -16.38 -17.28
N CYS A 27 16.83 -15.73 -17.82
CA CYS A 27 16.38 -14.42 -17.31
C CYS A 27 15.74 -14.50 -15.90
N ASP A 28 16.15 -15.47 -15.09
CA ASP A 28 15.73 -15.65 -13.69
C ASP A 28 16.94 -15.52 -12.75
N GLU A 29 17.97 -14.76 -13.14
CA GLU A 29 18.92 -14.22 -12.17
C GLU A 29 18.16 -13.24 -11.28
N GLU A 30 17.62 -13.75 -10.17
CA GLU A 30 17.04 -12.93 -9.11
C GLU A 30 18.06 -11.85 -8.72
N ILE A 31 17.84 -10.61 -9.14
CA ILE A 31 18.70 -9.49 -8.79
C ILE A 31 18.52 -9.25 -7.29
N SER A 32 19.43 -9.82 -6.51
CA SER A 32 19.46 -9.70 -5.06
C SER A 32 19.47 -8.22 -4.67
N GLY A 33 18.46 -7.79 -3.92
CA GLY A 33 18.31 -6.41 -3.45
C GLY A 33 17.27 -5.56 -4.18
N LEU A 34 16.71 -5.99 -5.33
CA LEU A 34 15.60 -5.25 -5.96
C LEU A 34 14.37 -5.17 -5.04
N SER A 35 14.11 -6.21 -4.25
CA SER A 35 13.04 -6.24 -3.24
C SER A 35 13.26 -5.23 -2.10
N GLN A 36 14.46 -4.65 -1.98
CA GLN A 36 14.79 -3.62 -0.99
C GLN A 36 14.59 -2.19 -1.53
N LEU A 37 14.39 -2.02 -2.85
CA LEU A 37 14.25 -0.71 -3.48
C LEU A 37 12.88 -0.08 -3.27
N TYR A 38 11.86 -0.88 -2.93
CA TYR A 38 10.53 -0.39 -2.61
C TYR A 38 10.11 -0.84 -1.21
N CYS A 39 10.49 -0.04 -0.22
CA CYS A 39 9.96 -0.13 1.13
C CYS A 39 9.13 1.14 1.37
N PRO A 40 7.85 1.16 0.95
CA PRO A 40 7.00 2.32 1.17
C PRO A 40 6.99 2.62 2.67
N GLU A 41 7.12 3.89 3.03
CA GLU A 41 7.04 4.29 4.43
C GLU A 41 5.75 3.71 5.04
N PRO A 42 5.81 3.17 6.27
CA PRO A 42 4.63 2.61 6.92
C PRO A 42 3.60 3.73 7.13
N GLU A 43 2.66 3.77 6.19
CA GLU A 43 1.40 4.51 6.19
C GLU A 43 1.49 5.88 6.89
N SER A 44 2.12 6.85 6.20
CA SER A 44 1.47 8.16 6.17
C SER A 44 0.05 7.88 5.72
N ALA A 45 -0.95 8.16 6.57
CA ALA A 45 -2.36 7.93 6.26
C ALA A 45 -2.66 8.60 4.92
N ALA A 46 -2.56 7.82 3.84
CA ALA A 46 -2.83 8.30 2.52
C ALA A 46 -4.30 8.65 2.57
N ASN A 47 -4.62 9.95 2.52
CA ASN A 47 -5.99 10.38 2.40
C ASN A 47 -6.49 9.85 1.05
N VAL A 48 -7.03 8.64 1.07
CA VAL A 48 -7.60 8.00 -0.11
C VAL A 48 -8.81 8.85 -0.47
N ARG A 49 -8.68 9.57 -1.58
CA ARG A 49 -9.76 10.38 -2.13
C ARG A 49 -10.92 9.46 -2.45
N ASP A 50 -12.06 9.72 -1.82
CA ASP A 50 -13.24 8.87 -1.93
C ASP A 50 -14.39 9.57 -2.65
N VAL A 51 -15.54 8.88 -2.73
CA VAL A 51 -16.74 9.39 -3.39
C VAL A 51 -17.24 10.69 -2.77
N ALA A 52 -17.04 10.92 -1.46
CA ALA A 52 -17.47 12.15 -0.81
C ALA A 52 -16.61 13.33 -1.28
N ASP A 53 -15.30 13.14 -1.47
CA ASP A 53 -14.42 14.19 -1.99
C ASP A 53 -14.78 14.56 -3.43
N VAL A 54 -15.06 13.55 -4.28
CA VAL A 54 -15.50 13.77 -5.66
C VAL A 54 -16.82 14.55 -5.72
N LEU A 55 -17.79 14.21 -4.87
CA LEU A 55 -19.08 14.90 -4.83
C LEU A 55 -18.95 16.36 -4.39
N LEU A 56 -18.02 16.66 -3.47
CA LEU A 56 -17.73 18.03 -3.04
C LEU A 56 -17.16 18.86 -4.20
N GLU A 57 -16.16 18.33 -4.90
CA GLU A 57 -15.52 19.01 -6.03
C GLU A 57 -16.48 19.27 -7.20
N MET A 58 -17.37 18.30 -7.46
CA MET A 58 -18.43 18.43 -8.45
C MET A 58 -19.54 19.40 -8.02
N LYS A 59 -19.44 20.00 -6.84
CA LYS A 59 -20.46 20.87 -6.23
C LYS A 59 -21.83 20.17 -6.12
N LYS A 60 -21.82 18.85 -5.97
CA LYS A 60 -23.00 18.00 -5.72
C LYS A 60 -23.25 17.78 -4.24
N MET A 61 -22.27 18.12 -3.41
CA MET A 61 -22.35 18.13 -1.96
C MET A 61 -21.81 19.47 -1.45
N THR A 62 -22.40 20.00 -0.38
CA THR A 62 -21.91 21.21 0.27
C THR A 62 -20.80 20.91 1.29
N ASP A 63 -19.96 21.91 1.61
CA ASP A 63 -18.92 21.78 2.64
C ASP A 63 -19.49 21.32 4.00
N LYS A 64 -20.70 21.81 4.35
CA LYS A 64 -21.37 21.44 5.60
C LYS A 64 -21.74 19.95 5.63
N GLN A 65 -22.24 19.42 4.53
CA GLN A 65 -22.60 18.01 4.39
C GLN A 65 -21.36 17.12 4.41
N HIS A 66 -20.29 17.52 3.70
CA HIS A 66 -19.01 16.81 3.73
C HIS A 66 -18.42 16.77 5.14
N ALA A 67 -18.39 17.89 5.85
CA ALA A 67 -17.89 17.96 7.23
C ALA A 67 -18.72 17.08 8.19
N SER A 68 -20.05 17.05 8.02
CA SER A 68 -20.95 16.18 8.77
C SER A 68 -20.67 14.70 8.51
N LEU A 69 -20.46 14.32 7.24
CA LEU A 69 -20.06 12.97 6.85
C LEU A 69 -18.78 12.55 7.53
N ARG A 70 -17.72 13.37 7.43
CA ARG A 70 -16.40 13.07 8.01
C ARG A 70 -16.47 12.93 9.53
N LYS A 71 -17.32 13.73 10.20
CA LYS A 71 -17.58 13.58 11.63
C LYS A 71 -18.22 12.23 11.97
N LYS A 72 -19.22 11.79 11.19
CA LYS A 72 -19.86 10.48 11.37
C LYS A 72 -18.88 9.32 11.12
N GLN A 73 -18.07 9.42 10.07
CA GLN A 73 -17.06 8.42 9.74
C GLN A 73 -15.98 8.32 10.84
N LYS A 74 -15.54 9.46 11.39
CA LYS A 74 -14.59 9.47 12.52
C LYS A 74 -15.16 8.81 13.77
N SER A 75 -16.47 8.96 14.04
CA SER A 75 -17.13 8.27 15.16
C SER A 75 -17.35 6.78 14.94
N ASN A 76 -17.39 6.32 13.68
CA ASN A 76 -17.57 4.92 13.32
C ASN A 76 -16.72 4.55 12.09
N PRO A 77 -15.43 4.22 12.29
CA PRO A 77 -14.48 4.00 11.19
C PRO A 77 -14.82 2.83 10.26
N SER A 78 -15.63 1.86 10.72
CA SER A 78 -16.07 0.72 9.92
C SER A 78 -17.28 1.03 9.03
N SER A 79 -17.86 2.22 9.14
CA SER A 79 -19.01 2.61 8.34
C SER A 79 -18.61 2.91 6.90
N ASP A 80 -19.29 2.28 5.95
CA ASP A 80 -19.17 2.61 4.53
C ASP A 80 -19.62 4.06 4.26
N VAL A 81 -18.82 4.78 3.48
CA VAL A 81 -19.06 6.18 3.08
C VAL A 81 -20.33 6.28 2.25
N SER A 82 -20.59 5.31 1.36
CA SER A 82 -21.77 5.30 0.50
C SER A 82 -23.05 5.16 1.33
N ALA A 83 -23.04 4.28 2.34
CA ALA A 83 -24.13 4.13 3.29
C ALA A 83 -24.34 5.39 4.16
N LEU A 84 -23.29 6.15 4.47
CA LEU A 84 -23.41 7.43 5.19
C LEU A 84 -24.01 8.53 4.30
N LEU A 85 -23.63 8.58 3.02
CA LEU A 85 -24.15 9.56 2.05
C LEU A 85 -25.66 9.47 1.88
N LEU A 86 -26.22 8.26 1.86
CA LEU A 86 -27.68 8.05 1.78
C LEU A 86 -28.45 8.60 3.00
N LYS A 87 -27.76 8.93 4.09
CA LYS A 87 -28.32 9.43 5.36
C LYS A 87 -27.94 10.89 5.63
N ILE A 88 -27.45 11.60 4.62
CA ILE A 88 -27.12 13.02 4.70
C ILE A 88 -28.30 13.80 4.15
N GLU A 89 -28.92 14.57 5.04
CA GLU A 89 -29.94 15.58 4.72
C GLU A 89 -29.28 16.90 4.30
#